data_AF-A0A1C7MHV4-F1
#
_entry.id   AF-A0A1C7MHV4-F1
#
_cell.length_a   1.000
_cell.length_b   1.000
_cell.length_c   1.000
_cell.angle_alpha   90.00
_cell.angle_beta   90.00
_cell.angle_gamma   90.00
#
_symmetry.space_group_name_H-M   'P 1'
#
loop_
_entity.id
_entity.type
_entity.pdbx_description
1 polymer ?
#
loop_
_entity_poly.entity_id
_entity_poly.type
_entity_poly.pdbx_seq_one_letter_code
_entity_poly.pdbx_strand_id
1 'polypeptide(L)'
;MTDLLRGLMFLHEQRIATVWTLQDIAETNVMVNYFSAIPFCKDDGLGPLLAKHRTSSKARYCLFDYNLSIQYSLGMPIENYRSPSTEALRGWDGYHPRDVYQGEFEYNPFAFDVGCLGNLFMFRFADAIPTINMLAPLFDRMTTHVISQRFTAAQAYAFWIEFVRSLSDES
;
A
#
# COMPACT_ATOMS: atom_id res chain seq x y z
N MET A 1 5.72 4.99 4.54
CA MET A 1 4.29 5.26 4.39
C MET A 1 4.02 6.35 3.35
N THR A 2 4.57 7.56 3.51
CA THR A 2 4.37 8.69 2.57
C THR A 2 4.56 8.33 1.10
N ASP A 3 5.71 7.75 0.75
CA ASP A 3 6.01 7.44 -0.66
C ASP A 3 5.09 6.36 -1.25
N LEU A 4 4.71 5.37 -0.44
CA LEU A 4 3.82 4.28 -0.88
C LEU A 4 2.39 4.77 -1.09
N LEU A 5 1.86 5.59 -0.18
CA LEU A 5 0.55 6.23 -0.34
C LEU A 5 0.53 7.16 -1.55
N ARG A 6 1.60 7.95 -1.73
CA ARG A 6 1.74 8.83 -2.91
C ARG A 6 1.81 8.02 -4.21
N GLY A 7 2.57 6.94 -4.23
CA GLY A 7 2.70 6.05 -5.38
C GLY A 7 1.36 5.42 -5.75
N LEU A 8 0.63 4.90 -4.76
CA LEU A 8 -0.69 4.31 -5.00
C LEU A 8 -1.70 5.33 -5.51
N MET A 9 -1.73 6.51 -4.90
CA MET A 9 -2.56 7.64 -5.36
C MET A 9 -2.29 7.96 -6.82
N PHE A 10 -1.02 8.07 -7.21
CA PHE A 10 -0.62 8.34 -8.59
C PHE A 10 -1.09 7.25 -9.57
N LEU A 11 -0.97 5.97 -9.22
CA LEU A 11 -1.46 4.87 -10.05
C LEU A 11 -2.98 4.94 -10.24
N HIS A 12 -3.72 5.19 -9.16
CA HIS A 12 -5.17 5.31 -9.15
C HIS A 12 -5.66 6.50 -9.99
N GLU A 13 -4.94 7.62 -9.97
CA GLU A 13 -5.19 8.77 -10.86
C GLU A 13 -5.09 8.38 -12.34
N GLN A 14 -4.13 7.52 -12.70
CA GLN A 14 -3.95 7.00 -14.05
C GLN A 14 -4.85 5.80 -14.38
N ARG A 15 -5.78 5.44 -13.48
CA ARG A 15 -6.66 4.25 -13.57
C ARG A 15 -5.89 2.95 -13.74
N ILE A 16 -4.70 2.90 -13.17
CA ILE A 16 -3.95 1.67 -13.03
C ILE A 16 -4.36 1.11 -11.69
N ALA A 17 -5.22 0.09 -11.71
CA ALA A 17 -5.42 -0.73 -10.52
C ALA A 17 -4.35 -1.80 -10.56
N THR A 18 -3.51 -1.76 -9.56
CA THR A 18 -2.53 -2.79 -9.34
C THR A 18 -3.29 -3.95 -8.73
N VAL A 19 -3.88 -4.85 -9.53
CA VAL A 19 -4.41 -6.13 -9.01
C VAL A 19 -3.37 -6.87 -8.12
N TRP A 20 -2.09 -6.47 -8.22
CA TRP A 20 -0.97 -6.77 -7.33
C TRP A 20 -0.83 -6.06 -5.99
N THR A 21 -1.59 -5.03 -5.58
CA THR A 21 -1.20 -4.23 -4.40
C THR A 21 -1.25 -4.98 -3.06
N LEU A 22 -1.40 -6.31 -3.08
CA LEU A 22 -1.00 -7.23 -2.00
C LEU A 22 -0.46 -8.58 -2.40
N GLN A 23 -0.51 -8.87 -3.68
CA GLN A 23 -0.12 -10.15 -4.18
C GLN A 23 1.40 -10.30 -4.17
N ASP A 24 2.15 -9.23 -3.92
CA ASP A 24 3.60 -9.29 -3.70
C ASP A 24 4.12 -8.24 -2.73
N ILE A 25 3.29 -7.64 -1.86
CA ILE A 25 3.90 -6.99 -0.69
C ILE A 25 4.33 -8.04 0.35
N ALA A 26 4.93 -9.13 -0.11
CA ALA A 26 6.10 -9.60 0.61
C ALA A 26 7.08 -8.42 0.72
N GLU A 27 7.97 -8.46 1.70
CA GLU A 27 8.98 -7.42 1.89
C GLU A 27 9.83 -7.12 0.64
N THR A 28 9.70 -7.97 -0.38
CA THR A 28 10.39 -8.03 -1.66
C THR A 28 9.97 -6.96 -2.66
N ASN A 29 8.70 -6.51 -2.74
CA ASN A 29 8.26 -5.58 -3.81
C ASN A 29 8.16 -4.10 -3.41
N VAL A 30 8.66 -3.78 -2.23
CA VAL A 30 8.90 -2.40 -1.81
C VAL A 30 10.40 -2.14 -1.90
N MET A 31 10.83 -1.50 -2.98
CA MET A 31 12.22 -1.10 -3.13
C MET A 31 12.50 0.11 -2.24
N VAL A 32 13.63 0.07 -1.54
CA VAL A 32 14.23 1.27 -0.94
C VAL A 32 15.37 1.74 -1.84
N ASN A 33 15.55 3.04 -2.00
CA ASN A 33 16.64 3.63 -2.77
C ASN A 33 18.02 3.34 -2.14
N TYR A 34 18.51 2.12 -2.29
CA TYR A 34 19.79 1.68 -1.78
C TYR A 34 20.52 0.90 -2.88
N PHE A 35 21.67 1.42 -3.31
CA PHE A 35 22.51 0.78 -4.29
C PHE A 35 23.71 0.16 -3.58
N SER A 36 23.90 -1.15 -3.74
CA SER A 36 25.10 -1.86 -3.28
C SER A 36 25.62 -2.73 -4.40
N ALA A 37 26.95 -2.74 -4.58
CA ALA A 37 27.63 -3.63 -5.51
C ALA A 37 27.74 -5.07 -4.96
N ILE A 38 27.26 -5.32 -3.73
CA ILE A 38 27.38 -6.61 -3.04
C ILE A 38 26.11 -7.45 -3.31
N PRO A 39 26.22 -8.67 -3.85
CA PRO A 39 25.09 -9.56 -4.07
C PRO A 39 24.36 -9.90 -2.75
N PHE A 40 23.04 -9.71 -2.72
CA PHE A 40 22.17 -9.93 -1.56
C PHE A 40 22.33 -11.30 -0.88
N CYS A 41 22.68 -12.32 -1.66
CA CYS A 41 22.77 -13.71 -1.22
C CYS A 41 24.07 -14.09 -0.49
N LYS A 42 24.98 -13.14 -0.21
CA LYS A 42 26.31 -13.46 0.33
C LYS A 42 26.75 -12.70 1.58
N ASP A 43 25.97 -11.77 2.11
CA ASP A 43 26.47 -10.92 3.20
C ASP A 43 25.40 -10.44 4.19
N ASP A 44 25.53 -10.86 5.45
CA ASP A 44 24.75 -10.36 6.60
C ASP A 44 25.03 -8.87 6.90
N GLY A 45 26.07 -8.28 6.30
CA GLY A 45 26.42 -6.87 6.44
C GLY A 45 25.45 -5.87 5.79
N LEU A 46 24.58 -6.33 4.88
CA LEU A 46 23.61 -5.45 4.21
C LEU A 46 22.49 -4.98 5.14
N GLY A 47 22.07 -5.83 6.08
CA GLY A 47 20.97 -5.55 7.01
C GLY A 47 21.20 -4.29 7.85
N PRO A 48 22.34 -4.17 8.56
CA PRO A 48 22.68 -2.98 9.34
C PRO A 48 22.82 -1.71 8.50
N LEU A 49 23.36 -1.81 7.28
CA LEU A 49 23.48 -0.67 6.36
C LEU A 49 22.12 -0.16 5.88
N LEU A 50 21.21 -1.09 5.54
CA LEU A 50 19.82 -0.76 5.22
C LEU A 50 19.10 -0.15 6.41
N ALA A 51 19.29 -0.70 7.62
CA ALA A 51 18.72 -0.12 8.84
C ALA A 51 19.20 1.32 9.04
N LYS A 52 20.50 1.59 8.91
CA LYS A 52 21.06 2.94 8.97
C LYS A 52 20.49 3.86 7.89
N HIS A 53 20.36 3.39 6.65
CA HIS A 53 19.77 4.20 5.58
C HIS A 53 18.30 4.53 5.84
N ARG A 54 17.51 3.57 6.36
CA ARG A 54 16.11 3.75 6.76
C ARG A 54 15.92 4.76 7.88
N THR A 55 16.90 4.91 8.77
CA THR A 55 16.89 5.97 9.80
C THR A 55 17.21 7.36 9.24
N SER A 56 17.72 7.46 8.00
CA SER A 56 17.98 8.74 7.35
C SER A 56 16.75 9.26 6.62
N SER A 57 16.59 10.59 6.56
CA SER A 57 15.53 11.24 5.76
C SER A 57 15.66 11.04 4.24
N LYS A 58 16.74 10.38 3.79
CA LYS A 58 17.04 10.10 2.38
C LYS A 58 16.43 8.80 1.88
N ALA A 59 15.92 7.95 2.77
CA ALA A 59 15.20 6.75 2.36
C ALA A 59 13.96 7.12 1.54
N ARG A 60 13.83 6.51 0.37
CA ARG A 60 12.69 6.62 -0.54
C ARG A 60 12.23 5.23 -0.91
N TYR A 61 10.91 5.06 -0.94
CA TYR A 61 10.28 3.80 -1.28
C TYR A 61 9.55 3.91 -2.62
N CYS A 62 9.56 2.85 -3.43
CA CYS A 62 8.75 2.77 -4.64
C CYS A 62 8.04 1.42 -4.77
N LEU A 63 6.89 1.47 -5.43
CA LEU A 63 6.17 0.28 -5.90
C LEU A 63 6.79 -0.15 -7.23
N PHE A 64 7.03 -1.45 -7.40
CA PHE A 64 7.56 -2.02 -8.64
C PHE A 64 6.93 -3.37 -8.95
N ASP A 65 7.22 -3.88 -10.16
CA ASP A 65 6.65 -5.09 -10.77
C ASP A 65 5.17 -4.95 -11.16
N TYR A 66 4.94 -4.44 -12.37
CA TYR A 66 3.61 -4.11 -12.90
C TYR A 66 3.04 -5.16 -13.85
N ASN A 67 3.61 -6.36 -13.90
CA ASN A 67 3.29 -7.41 -14.89
C ASN A 67 1.82 -7.89 -14.88
N LEU A 68 1.09 -7.79 -13.75
CA LEU A 68 -0.37 -8.07 -13.68
C LEU A 68 -1.21 -6.83 -13.34
N SER A 69 -0.65 -5.63 -13.50
CA SER A 69 -1.44 -4.40 -13.33
C SER A 69 -2.45 -4.27 -14.47
N ILE A 70 -3.66 -3.81 -14.13
CA ILE A 70 -4.71 -3.56 -15.11
C ILE A 70 -4.90 -2.05 -15.24
N GLN A 71 -4.70 -1.55 -16.45
CA GLN A 71 -5.04 -0.18 -16.79
C GLN A 71 -6.46 -0.12 -17.33
N TYR A 72 -7.35 0.59 -16.63
CA TYR A 72 -8.72 0.80 -17.04
C TYR A 72 -8.85 2.08 -17.87
N SER A 73 -9.90 2.16 -18.70
CA SER A 73 -10.24 3.37 -19.43
C SER A 73 -10.58 4.51 -18.48
N LEU A 74 -10.10 5.72 -18.78
CA LEU A 74 -10.55 6.95 -18.13
C LEU A 74 -12.03 7.20 -18.43
N GLY A 75 -12.76 7.84 -17.51
CA GLY A 75 -14.11 8.32 -17.76
C GLY A 75 -15.16 7.97 -16.70
N MET A 76 -14.82 7.13 -15.72
CA MET A 76 -15.70 6.83 -14.58
C MET A 76 -15.06 7.24 -13.25
N PRO A 77 -15.89 7.54 -12.22
CA PRO A 77 -15.44 7.61 -10.83
C PRO A 77 -14.79 6.29 -10.41
N ILE A 78 -13.73 6.39 -9.60
CA ILE A 78 -12.90 5.23 -9.21
C ILE A 78 -13.72 4.19 -8.41
N GLU A 79 -14.76 4.64 -7.73
CA GLU A 79 -15.70 3.87 -6.92
C GLU A 79 -16.59 2.94 -7.78
N ASN A 80 -16.71 3.23 -9.08
CA ASN A 80 -17.62 2.54 -9.99
C ASN A 80 -16.96 1.44 -10.83
N TYR A 81 -15.62 1.34 -10.81
CA TYR A 81 -14.95 0.27 -11.54
C TYR A 81 -15.21 -1.09 -10.88
N ARG A 82 -15.43 -2.09 -11.72
CA ARG A 82 -15.66 -3.47 -11.31
C ARG A 82 -14.72 -4.40 -12.06
N SER A 83 -14.33 -5.48 -11.40
CA SER A 83 -13.54 -6.55 -12.01
C SER A 83 -13.99 -7.90 -11.46
N PRO A 84 -13.85 -8.98 -12.24
CA PRO A 84 -14.20 -10.31 -11.77
C PRO A 84 -13.40 -10.65 -10.50
N SER A 85 -14.05 -11.15 -9.46
CA SER A 85 -13.39 -11.52 -8.19
C SER A 85 -12.27 -12.55 -8.38
N THR A 86 -12.35 -13.39 -9.42
CA THR A 86 -11.28 -14.31 -9.81
C THR A 86 -9.96 -13.63 -10.11
N GLU A 87 -9.97 -12.38 -10.58
CA GLU A 87 -8.75 -11.60 -10.81
C GLU A 87 -8.05 -11.25 -9.48
N ALA A 88 -8.81 -11.07 -8.40
CA ALA A 88 -8.24 -10.82 -7.06
C ALA A 88 -7.57 -12.06 -6.45
N LEU A 89 -7.74 -13.25 -7.03
CA LEU A 89 -7.18 -14.51 -6.53
C LEU A 89 -5.83 -14.90 -7.18
N ARG A 90 -5.26 -14.06 -8.07
CA ARG A 90 -4.18 -14.46 -8.98
C ARG A 90 -2.72 -14.28 -8.48
N GLY A 91 -2.22 -15.09 -7.55
CA GLY A 91 -0.85 -14.94 -6.99
C GLY A 91 -0.82 -15.11 -5.47
N TRP A 92 0.11 -14.48 -4.74
CA TRP A 92 0.10 -14.43 -3.26
C TRP A 92 -1.15 -13.76 -2.68
N ASP A 93 -1.55 -14.12 -1.47
CA ASP A 93 -2.78 -13.68 -0.83
C ASP A 93 -2.56 -13.09 0.58
N GLY A 94 -1.30 -12.98 1.02
CA GLY A 94 -0.94 -12.82 2.44
C GLY A 94 -1.48 -11.58 3.15
N TYR A 95 -2.00 -10.61 2.42
CA TYR A 95 -2.61 -9.42 3.00
C TYR A 95 -4.03 -9.16 2.46
N HIS A 96 -4.61 -10.06 1.64
CA HIS A 96 -5.84 -9.77 0.89
C HIS A 96 -6.96 -9.29 1.82
N PRO A 97 -7.63 -8.17 1.52
CA PRO A 97 -8.84 -7.84 2.27
C PRO A 97 -9.87 -8.94 2.00
N ARG A 98 -10.76 -9.17 2.96
CA ARG A 98 -11.67 -10.33 2.91
C ARG A 98 -12.81 -10.19 1.89
N ASP A 99 -12.88 -9.05 1.22
CA ASP A 99 -13.95 -8.60 0.33
C ASP A 99 -14.21 -9.48 -0.89
N VAL A 100 -13.30 -10.41 -1.22
CA VAL A 100 -13.41 -11.29 -2.39
C VAL A 100 -13.58 -12.76 -2.00
N TYR A 101 -13.57 -13.06 -0.70
CA TYR A 101 -13.71 -14.41 -0.17
C TYR A 101 -15.14 -14.74 0.28
N GLN A 102 -16.11 -13.83 0.11
CA GLN A 102 -17.50 -14.06 0.52
C GLN A 102 -18.41 -14.50 -0.64
N GLY A 103 -17.81 -14.81 -1.80
CA GLY A 103 -18.54 -15.27 -2.98
C GLY A 103 -19.06 -14.16 -3.88
N GLU A 104 -18.53 -12.93 -3.73
CA GLU A 104 -18.79 -11.84 -4.65
C GLU A 104 -18.32 -12.19 -6.07
N PHE A 105 -19.13 -11.89 -7.09
CA PHE A 105 -18.74 -12.08 -8.48
C PHE A 105 -17.79 -10.98 -8.97
N GLU A 106 -17.95 -9.78 -8.42
CA GLU A 106 -17.20 -8.60 -8.81
C GLU A 106 -16.73 -7.82 -7.58
N TYR A 107 -15.61 -7.13 -7.73
CA TYR A 107 -15.04 -6.27 -6.70
C TYR A 107 -14.57 -4.94 -7.29
N ASN A 108 -14.39 -3.93 -6.45
CA ASN A 108 -13.74 -2.69 -6.86
C ASN A 108 -12.22 -2.85 -6.73
N PRO A 109 -11.45 -2.82 -7.84
CA PRO A 109 -10.02 -3.09 -7.80
C PRO A 109 -9.23 -1.98 -7.10
N PHE A 110 -9.68 -0.73 -7.15
CA PHE A 110 -9.03 0.38 -6.47
C PHE A 110 -9.30 0.39 -4.96
N ALA A 111 -10.51 0.02 -4.53
CA ALA A 111 -10.80 -0.13 -3.11
C ALA A 111 -10.07 -1.36 -2.53
N PHE A 112 -9.92 -2.41 -3.33
CA PHE A 112 -9.08 -3.55 -3.00
C PHE A 112 -7.66 -3.08 -2.72
N ASP A 113 -7.01 -2.39 -3.66
CA ASP A 113 -5.66 -1.80 -3.56
C ASP A 113 -5.40 -0.93 -2.31
N VAL A 114 -6.42 -0.30 -1.76
CA VAL A 114 -6.29 0.44 -0.50
C VAL A 114 -6.36 -0.49 0.71
N GLY A 115 -7.33 -1.41 0.76
CA GLY A 115 -7.45 -2.42 1.83
C GLY A 115 -6.20 -3.29 1.93
N CYS A 116 -5.70 -3.58 0.76
CA CYS A 116 -4.36 -3.99 0.48
C CYS A 116 -3.27 -3.25 1.25
N LEU A 117 -2.91 -2.06 0.80
CA LEU A 117 -1.83 -1.31 1.43
C LEU A 117 -2.06 -1.09 2.93
N GLY A 118 -3.31 -1.00 3.37
CA GLY A 118 -3.71 -0.95 4.78
C GLY A 118 -3.31 -2.19 5.57
N ASN A 119 -3.58 -3.40 5.07
CA ASN A 119 -3.20 -4.65 5.73
C ASN A 119 -1.69 -4.82 5.83
N LEU A 120 -0.94 -4.40 4.81
CA LEU A 120 0.52 -4.30 4.92
C LEU A 120 0.93 -3.36 6.06
N PHE A 121 0.35 -2.15 6.12
CA PHE A 121 0.72 -1.19 7.14
C PHE A 121 0.40 -1.68 8.55
N MET A 122 -0.77 -2.32 8.74
CA MET A 122 -1.09 -2.94 10.03
C MET A 122 -0.03 -3.98 10.42
N PHE A 123 0.38 -4.84 9.49
CA PHE A 123 1.42 -5.83 9.76
C PHE A 123 2.78 -5.18 10.09
N ARG A 124 3.20 -4.17 9.33
CA ARG A 124 4.52 -3.52 9.49
C ARG A 124 4.62 -2.57 10.67
N PHE A 125 3.51 -1.97 11.07
CA PHE A 125 3.47 -0.94 12.11
C PHE A 125 2.69 -1.39 13.35
N ALA A 126 2.38 -2.68 13.50
CA ALA A 126 1.63 -3.24 14.63
C ALA A 126 2.16 -2.73 15.98
N ASP A 127 3.48 -2.75 16.16
CA ASP A 127 4.13 -2.32 17.42
C ASP A 127 4.11 -0.80 17.63
N ALA A 128 3.93 -0.02 16.56
CA ALA A 128 3.89 1.44 16.62
C ALA A 128 2.47 2.00 16.83
N ILE A 129 1.43 1.21 16.54
CA ILE A 129 0.02 1.62 16.69
C ILE A 129 -0.30 2.14 18.11
N PRO A 130 0.12 1.48 19.21
CA PRO A 130 -0.17 1.96 20.56
C PRO A 130 0.45 3.31 20.91
N THR A 131 1.55 3.67 20.22
CA THR A 131 2.33 4.88 20.49
C THR A 131 1.92 6.03 19.58
N ILE A 132 1.48 5.72 18.36
CA ILE A 132 1.11 6.72 17.34
C ILE A 132 -0.40 6.62 17.09
N ASN A 133 -1.16 7.36 17.91
CA ASN A 133 -2.63 7.30 17.95
C ASN A 133 -3.33 7.45 16.58
N MET A 134 -2.70 8.15 15.63
CA MET A 134 -3.27 8.41 14.30
C MET A 134 -3.06 7.28 13.29
N LEU A 135 -2.23 6.27 13.59
CA LEU A 135 -2.09 5.09 12.74
C LEU A 135 -3.35 4.22 12.76
N ALA A 136 -3.96 4.04 13.94
CA ALA A 136 -5.19 3.26 14.09
C ALA A 136 -6.33 3.76 13.19
N PRO A 137 -6.75 5.05 13.22
CA PRO A 137 -7.85 5.53 12.38
C PRO A 137 -7.50 5.49 10.88
N LEU A 138 -6.24 5.70 10.50
CA LEU A 138 -5.82 5.56 9.09
C LEU A 138 -6.00 4.11 8.63
N PHE A 139 -5.47 3.15 9.38
CA PHE A 139 -5.51 1.74 9.01
C PHE A 139 -6.93 1.18 9.04
N ASP A 140 -7.74 1.57 10.02
CA ASP A 140 -9.16 1.19 10.10
C ASP A 140 -9.92 1.66 8.85
N ARG A 141 -9.72 2.93 8.44
CA ARG A 141 -10.34 3.47 7.23
C ARG A 141 -9.82 2.86 5.94
N MET A 142 -8.57 2.39 5.91
CA MET A 142 -8.04 1.67 4.75
C MET A 142 -8.55 0.24 4.68
N THR A 143 -8.77 -0.44 5.82
CA THR A 143 -9.02 -1.89 5.90
C THR A 143 -10.44 -2.28 6.28
N THR A 144 -11.32 -1.28 6.47
CA THR A 144 -12.73 -1.51 6.78
C THR A 144 -13.41 -2.45 5.78
N HIS A 145 -14.24 -3.35 6.29
CA HIS A 145 -15.07 -4.27 5.51
C HIS A 145 -16.20 -3.54 4.77
N VAL A 146 -16.54 -2.31 5.16
CA VAL A 146 -17.55 -1.50 4.48
C VAL A 146 -16.89 -0.72 3.36
N ILE A 147 -16.89 -1.28 2.14
CA ILE A 147 -16.16 -0.73 0.98
C ILE A 147 -16.50 0.74 0.69
N SER A 148 -17.75 1.14 0.86
CA SER A 148 -18.18 2.53 0.65
C SER A 148 -17.62 3.52 1.67
N GLN A 149 -17.13 3.04 2.81
CA GLN A 149 -16.47 3.83 3.84
C GLN A 149 -14.94 3.74 3.80
N ARG A 150 -14.41 2.86 2.93
CA ARG A 150 -12.98 2.69 2.75
C ARG A 150 -12.40 3.93 2.08
N PHE A 151 -11.26 4.40 2.58
CA PHE A 151 -10.56 5.48 1.92
C PHE A 151 -10.17 5.10 0.49
N THR A 152 -10.23 6.08 -0.41
CA THR A 152 -9.46 6.04 -1.65
C THR A 152 -7.98 6.26 -1.33
N ALA A 153 -7.07 5.92 -2.26
CA ALA A 153 -5.66 6.17 -2.07
C ALA A 153 -5.36 7.67 -1.86
N ALA A 154 -6.10 8.55 -2.53
CA ALA A 154 -6.02 10.00 -2.35
C ALA A 154 -6.45 10.44 -0.93
N GLN A 155 -7.56 9.90 -0.42
CA GLN A 155 -8.02 10.18 0.95
C GLN A 155 -7.02 9.69 2.00
N ALA A 156 -6.49 8.47 1.84
CA ALA A 156 -5.49 7.91 2.75
C ALA A 156 -4.20 8.74 2.74
N TYR A 157 -3.73 9.18 1.57
CA TYR A 157 -2.58 10.07 1.45
C TYR A 157 -2.83 11.44 2.09
N ALA A 158 -3.98 12.06 1.83
CA ALA A 158 -4.34 13.35 2.41
C ALA A 158 -4.38 13.29 3.95
N PHE A 159 -5.05 12.28 4.51
CA PHE A 159 -5.11 12.04 5.95
C PHE A 159 -3.73 11.88 6.56
N TRP A 160 -2.84 11.11 5.92
CA TRP A 160 -1.48 10.91 6.39
C TRP A 160 -0.64 12.20 6.35
N ILE A 161 -0.75 13.00 5.28
CA ILE A 161 0.01 14.25 5.15
C ILE A 161 -0.45 15.29 6.17
N GLU A 162 -1.75 15.38 6.44
CA GLU A 162 -2.29 16.27 7.48
C GLU A 162 -1.70 15.93 8.84
N PHE A 163 -1.64 14.64 9.18
CA PHE A 163 -0.99 14.18 10.41
C PHE A 163 0.51 14.48 10.47
N VAL A 164 1.26 14.24 9.39
CA VAL A 164 2.71 14.55 9.37
C VAL A 164 2.95 16.05 9.53
N ARG A 165 2.08 16.90 8.98
CA ARG A 165 2.15 18.35 9.18
C ARG A 165 1.87 18.74 10.62
N SER A 166 0.84 18.19 11.25
CA SER A 166 0.54 18.50 12.65
C SER A 166 1.69 18.15 13.60
N LEU A 167 2.45 17.08 13.30
CA LEU A 167 3.66 16.75 14.06
C LEU A 167 4.83 17.72 13.83
N SER A 168 4.88 18.39 12.68
CA SER A 168 5.93 19.34 12.33
C SER A 168 5.68 20.73 12.91
N ASP A 169 4.42 21.08 13.16
CA ASP A 169 4.01 22.36 13.75
C ASP A 169 4.12 22.38 15.29
N GLU A 170 4.27 21.22 15.93
CA GLU A 170 4.49 21.06 17.38
C GLU A 170 5.98 20.96 17.78
N SER A 171 6.92 21.07 16.82
CA SER A 171 8.37 20.95 17.03
C SER A 171 9.12 22.24 16.71
#